data_AF-A0A3D4B7C9-F1
#
_entry.id   AF-A0A3D4B7C9-F1
#
_cell.length_a   1.000
_cell.length_b   1.000
_cell.length_c   1.000
_cell.angle_alpha   90.00
_cell.angle_beta   90.00
_cell.angle_gamma   90.00
#
_symmetry.space_group_name_H-M   'P 1'
#
loop_
_entity.id
_entity.type
_entity.pdbx_description
1 polymer ?
#
loop_
_entity_poly.entity_id
_entity_poly.type
_entity_poly.pdbx_seq_one_letter_code
_entity_poly.pdbx_strand_id
1 'polypeptide(L)' 'MLDLGCGPFQKLEGSIGVDINAASHVDVVHNLDVYPYPFEDNQFKHIEMSHIIEHIQHPA' A
#
# COMPACT_ATOMS: atom_id res chain seq x y z
N MET A 1 -2.28 9.19 -5.91
CA MET A 1 -1.10 8.81 -5.10
C MET A 1 -1.37 7.42 -4.54
N LEU A 2 -0.35 6.64 -4.21
CA LEU A 2 -0.51 5.32 -3.60
C LEU A 2 0.16 5.35 -2.22
N ASP A 3 -0.50 4.81 -1.20
CA ASP A 3 0.01 4.70 0.16
C ASP A 3 0.09 3.21 0.54
N LEU A 4 1.31 2.67 0.53
CA LEU A 4 1.58 1.25 0.75
C LEU A 4 1.93 0.99 2.21
N GLY A 5 1.19 0.10 2.85
CA GLY A 5 1.29 -0.12 4.29
C GLY A 5 0.71 1.06 5.06
N CYS A 6 -0.47 1.55 4.67
CA CYS A 6 -1.10 2.72 5.29
C CYS A 6 -1.44 2.52 6.78
N GLY A 7 -1.35 1.28 7.28
CA GLY A 7 -1.41 0.98 8.69
C GLY A 7 -2.81 1.10 9.28
N PRO A 8 -2.93 1.03 10.61
CA PRO A 8 -4.22 0.81 11.28
C PRO A 8 -5.06 2.07 11.47
N PHE A 9 -4.51 3.27 11.27
CA PHE A 9 -5.17 4.52 11.65
C PHE A 9 -5.82 5.25 10.49
N GLN A 10 -5.07 5.60 9.46
CA GLN A 10 -5.56 6.30 8.27
C GLN A 10 -4.56 6.18 7.12
N LYS A 11 -5.07 6.22 5.89
CA LYS A 11 -4.26 6.44 4.69
C LYS A 11 -3.97 7.93 4.48
N LEU A 12 -2.95 8.23 3.69
CA LEU A 12 -2.68 9.59 3.23
C LEU A 12 -3.87 10.16 2.45
N GLU A 13 -4.27 11.40 2.77
CA GLU A 13 -5.39 12.06 2.10
C GLU A 13 -5.16 12.18 0.58
N GLY A 14 -6.16 11.83 -0.23
CA GLY A 14 -6.06 11.82 -1.69
C GLY A 14 -5.26 10.65 -2.29
N SER A 15 -4.86 9.68 -1.47
CA SER A 15 -4.22 8.44 -1.92
C SER A 15 -5.19 7.25 -1.98
N ILE A 16 -4.76 6.21 -2.72
CA ILE A 16 -5.29 4.85 -2.55
C ILE A 16 -4.47 4.19 -1.45
N GLY A 17 -5.12 3.78 -0.37
CA GLY A 17 -4.51 3.09 0.77
C GLY A 17 -4.48 1.58 0.56
N VAL A 18 -3.31 0.98 0.78
CA VAL A 18 -3.08 -0.46 0.67
C VAL A 18 -2.52 -0.99 1.98
N ASP A 19 -3.14 -2.05 2.50
CA ASP A 19 -2.63 -2.76 3.67
C ASP A 19 -3.02 -4.25 3.59
N ILE A 20 -2.31 -5.12 4.30
CA ILE A 20 -2.69 -6.53 4.42
C ILE A 20 -3.89 -6.72 5.36
N ASN A 21 -4.09 -5.78 6.28
CA ASN A 21 -5.19 -5.81 7.24
C ASN A 21 -6.36 -4.96 6.74
N ALA A 22 -7.56 -5.54 6.69
CA ALA A 22 -8.76 -4.80 6.32
C ALA A 22 -9.14 -3.75 7.37
N ALA A 23 -9.41 -2.53 6.93
CA ALA A 23 -9.94 -1.43 7.75
C ALA A 23 -10.78 -0.48 6.90
N SER A 24 -11.58 0.40 7.52
CA SER A 24 -12.50 1.28 6.79
C SER A 24 -11.82 2.30 5.88
N HIS A 25 -10.56 2.64 6.14
CA HIS A 25 -9.76 3.56 5.32
C HIS A 25 -8.88 2.84 4.29
N VAL A 26 -8.81 1.51 4.29
CA VAL A 26 -8.00 0.71 3.35
C VAL A 26 -8.84 0.46 2.11
N ASP A 27 -8.40 0.97 0.96
CA ASP A 27 -9.13 0.81 -0.31
C ASP A 27 -8.86 -0.55 -0.96
N VAL A 28 -7.63 -1.05 -0.78
CA VAL A 28 -7.18 -2.32 -1.37
C VAL A 28 -6.50 -3.15 -0.29
N VAL A 29 -7.10 -4.30 0.04
CA VAL A 29 -6.48 -5.26 0.96
C VAL A 29 -5.55 -6.16 0.15
N HIS A 30 -4.23 -5.99 0.31
CA HIS A 30 -3.22 -6.71 -0.48
C HIS A 30 -1.94 -6.95 0.32
N ASN A 31 -1.34 -8.13 0.14
CA ASN A 31 -0.03 -8.45 0.70
C ASN A 31 1.08 -7.95 -0.25
N LEU A 32 1.95 -7.06 0.25
CA LEU A 32 3.03 -6.46 -0.55
C LEU A 32 4.13 -7.46 -0.97
N ASP A 33 4.23 -8.63 -0.34
CA ASP A 33 5.12 -9.71 -0.80
C ASP A 33 4.53 -10.50 -2.00
N VAL A 34 3.29 -10.21 -2.42
CA VAL A 34 2.60 -10.92 -3.50
C VAL A 34 2.57 -10.07 -4.76
N TYR A 35 3.22 -10.58 -5.80
CA TYR A 35 3.26 -10.00 -7.13
C TYR A 35 2.41 -10.79 -8.13
N PRO A 36 1.84 -10.14 -9.17
CA PRO A 36 1.83 -8.70 -9.40
C PRO A 36 0.88 -7.97 -8.45
N TYR A 37 1.12 -6.67 -8.25
CA TYR A 37 0.19 -5.83 -7.50
C TYR A 37 -1.08 -5.59 -8.33
N PRO A 38 -2.25 -5.34 -7.70
CA PRO A 38 -3.53 -5.20 -8.38
C PRO A 38 -3.71 -3.83 -9.04
N PHE A 39 -2.68 -3.36 -9.73
CA PHE A 39 -2.58 -2.02 -10.28
C PHE A 39 -2.03 -2.09 -11.71
N GLU A 40 -2.68 -1.37 -12.63
CA GLU A 40 -2.13 -1.03 -13.94
C GLU A 40 -0.77 -0.33 -13.82
N ASP A 41 0.09 -0.60 -14.80
CA ASP A 41 1.42 -0.01 -14.92
C ASP A 41 1.35 1.52 -15.04
N ASN A 42 2.33 2.22 -14.43
CA ASN A 42 2.54 3.68 -14.56
C ASN A 42 1.35 4.57 -14.18
N GLN A 43 0.35 4.07 -13.43
CA GLN A 43 -0.82 4.88 -13.07
C GLN A 43 -0.56 5.87 -11.90
N PHE A 44 0.50 5.67 -11.11
CA PHE A 44 0.81 6.50 -9.94
C PHE A 44 2.06 7.36 -10.16
N LYS A 45 1.99 8.63 -9.74
CA LYS A 45 3.12 9.58 -9.78
C LYS A 45 3.86 9.73 -8.44
N HIS A 46 3.25 9.29 -7.34
CA HIS A 46 3.81 9.34 -5.99
C HIS A 46 3.38 8.07 -5.25
N ILE A 47 4.35 7.45 -4.59
CA ILE A 47 4.16 6.29 -3.72
C ILE A 47 4.70 6.66 -2.35
N GLU A 48 3.85 6.56 -1.34
CA GLU A 48 4.19 6.75 0.06
C GLU A 48 4.40 5.39 0.73
N MET A 49 5.46 5.27 1.53
CA MET A 49 5.83 4.06 2.25
C MET A 49 6.40 4.46 3.61
N SER A 50 5.53 4.53 4.61
CA SER A 50 5.91 4.92 5.97
C SER A 50 6.14 3.68 6.84
N HIS A 51 7.39 3.43 7.25
CA HIS A 51 7.77 2.32 8.14
C HIS A 51 7.32 0.93 7.68
N ILE A 52 7.16 0.72 6.37
CA ILE A 52 6.68 -0.55 5.82
C ILE A 52 7.79 -1.42 5.24
N ILE A 53 8.89 -0.82 4.75
CA ILE A 53 9.95 -1.55 4.04
C ILE A 53 10.62 -2.57 4.95
N GLU A 54 10.79 -2.25 6.24
CA GLU A 54 11.35 -3.15 7.26
C GLU A 54 10.50 -4.40 7.54
N HIS A 55 9.23 -4.42 7.12
CA HIS A 55 8.31 -5.53 7.33
C HIS A 55 8.17 -6.44 6.10
N ILE A 56 8.60 -5.99 4.92
CA ILE A 56 8.55 -6.76 3.67
C ILE A 56 9.60 -7.87 3.73
N GLN A 57 9.19 -9.12 3.53
CA GLN A 57 10.07 -10.29 3.66
C GLN A 57 11.01 -10.41 2.45
N HIS A 58 10.51 -10.13 1.26
CA HIS A 58 11.25 -10.24 0.01
C HIS A 58 11.20 -8.92 -0.75
N PRO A 59 12.01 -7.92 -0.35
CA PRO A 59 12.14 -6.71 -1.15
C PRO A 59 12.71 -7.10 -2.53
N ALA A 60 11.92 -6.84 -3.57
CA ALA A 60 12.31 -7.06 -4.96
C ALA A 60 13.37 -6.05 -5.44
#